data_AF-A0A938M5W7-F1
#
_entry.id   AF-A0A938M5W7-F1
#
_cell.length_a   1.000
_cell.length_b   1.000
_cell.length_c   1.000
_cell.angle_alpha   90.00
_cell.angle_beta   90.00
_cell.angle_gamma   90.00
#
_symmetry.space_group_name_H-M   'P 1'
#
loop_
_entity.id
_entity.type
_entity.pdbx_description
1 polymer ?
#
loop_
_entity_poly.entity_id
_entity_poly.type
_entity_poly.pdbx_seq_one_letter_code
_entity_poly.pdbx_strand_id
1 'polypeptide(L)'
;SVKAIAELVAIGKPAVPALMKVFLAGDELAAPDAADALGKIADKSIAPDLIEALRQPNIRGWARDVLDKLVDKSMAPRFAKLLKEEKKEGEEEALVDPFVRNYAIEALGKLGGPEARTALVDLLTAEDYGTRRRAAAALGTMRDVQTVPALMDKLTDDCPWVSHEAWLSLKRITGQAIPFHAEGPPEDRRKSISEWRQWWAERTKTKRK
;
A
#
# COMPACT_ATOMS: atom_id res chain seq x y z
N SER A 1 3.52 14.11 30.68
CA SER A 1 4.98 14.33 30.79
C SER A 1 5.68 13.00 30.58
N VAL A 2 6.83 13.00 29.89
CA VAL A 2 7.57 11.80 29.40
C VAL A 2 7.67 10.65 30.42
N LYS A 3 7.74 10.95 31.72
CA LYS A 3 7.73 9.95 32.80
C LYS A 3 6.47 9.08 32.81
N ALA A 4 5.28 9.67 32.64
CA ALA A 4 4.02 8.94 32.59
C ALA A 4 3.93 8.01 31.37
N ILE A 5 4.47 8.44 30.22
CA ILE A 5 4.56 7.59 29.01
C ILE A 5 5.46 6.39 29.27
N ALA A 6 6.63 6.60 29.89
CA ALA A 6 7.56 5.53 30.21
C ALA A 6 6.95 4.49 31.17
N GLU A 7 6.19 4.94 32.15
CA GLU A 7 5.44 4.06 33.08
C GLU A 7 4.36 3.25 32.34
N LEU A 8 3.59 3.88 31.44
CA LEU A 8 2.57 3.20 30.62
C LEU A 8 3.18 2.17 29.65
N VAL A 9 4.34 2.49 29.05
CA VAL A 9 5.08 1.56 28.21
C VAL A 9 5.60 0.38 29.04
N ALA A 10 6.08 0.61 30.26
CA ALA A 10 6.52 -0.45 31.16
C ALA A 10 5.38 -1.37 31.60
N ILE A 11 4.15 -0.86 31.72
CA ILE A 11 2.95 -1.68 31.96
C ILE A 11 2.69 -2.62 30.77
N GLY A 12 2.93 -2.16 29.54
CA GLY A 12 2.78 -2.98 28.34
C GLY A 12 1.32 -3.15 27.89
N LYS A 13 0.95 -4.34 27.38
CA LYS A 13 -0.39 -4.62 26.82
C LYS A 13 -1.58 -4.22 27.71
N PRO A 14 -1.54 -4.40 29.05
CA PRO A 14 -2.64 -3.94 29.92
C PRO A 14 -2.94 -2.44 29.85
N ALA A 15 -1.98 -1.60 29.46
CA ALA A 15 -2.21 -0.16 29.28
C ALA A 15 -2.89 0.20 27.95
N VAL A 16 -2.90 -0.72 26.97
CA VAL A 16 -3.38 -0.47 25.61
C VAL A 16 -4.83 0.04 25.57
N PRO A 17 -5.81 -0.53 26.29
CA PRO A 17 -7.19 -0.01 26.24
C PRO A 17 -7.31 1.45 26.71
N ALA A 18 -6.58 1.82 27.77
CA ALA A 18 -6.58 3.19 28.28
C ALA A 18 -5.90 4.15 27.30
N LEU A 19 -4.76 3.74 26.73
CA LEU A 19 -4.05 4.52 25.72
C LEU A 19 -4.89 4.71 24.46
N MET A 20 -5.57 3.66 23.98
CA MET A 20 -6.47 3.74 22.83
C MET A 20 -7.64 4.71 23.10
N LYS A 21 -8.20 4.70 24.30
CA LYS A 21 -9.26 5.66 24.67
C LYS A 21 -8.77 7.11 24.58
N VAL A 22 -7.57 7.40 25.10
CA VAL A 22 -6.97 8.75 25.06
C VAL A 22 -6.65 9.14 23.62
N PHE A 23 -6.04 8.22 22.85
CA PHE A 23 -5.70 8.42 21.46
C PHE A 23 -6.93 8.74 20.60
N LEU A 24 -7.99 7.93 20.71
CA LEU A 24 -9.22 8.09 19.93
C LEU A 24 -10.06 9.30 20.35
N ALA A 25 -9.87 9.84 21.55
CA ALA A 25 -10.49 11.10 21.94
C ALA A 25 -9.94 12.29 21.14
N GLY A 26 -8.74 12.16 20.55
CA GLY A 26 -8.16 13.14 19.64
C GLY A 26 -7.79 14.47 20.29
N ASP A 27 -7.54 14.48 21.59
CA ASP A 27 -7.01 15.63 22.32
C ASP A 27 -5.58 15.95 21.85
N GLU A 28 -5.35 17.17 21.37
CA GLU A 28 -4.06 17.55 20.74
C GLU A 28 -2.87 17.47 21.69
N LEU A 29 -3.11 17.56 23.01
CA LEU A 29 -2.06 17.47 24.03
C LEU A 29 -1.73 16.02 24.40
N ALA A 30 -2.75 15.16 24.52
CA ALA A 30 -2.58 13.80 25.03
C ALA A 30 -2.48 12.71 23.95
N ALA A 31 -3.10 12.89 22.78
CA ALA A 31 -3.09 11.90 21.71
C ALA A 31 -1.69 11.62 21.11
N PRO A 32 -0.77 12.60 20.95
CA PRO A 32 0.60 12.31 20.52
C PRO A 32 1.35 11.42 21.51
N ASP A 33 1.24 11.71 22.81
CA ASP A 33 1.87 10.94 23.89
C ASP A 33 1.32 9.51 23.94
N ALA A 34 0.00 9.36 23.76
CA ALA A 34 -0.65 8.05 23.67
C ALA A 34 -0.21 7.28 22.43
N ALA A 35 -0.10 7.94 21.27
CA ALA A 35 0.38 7.32 20.03
C ALA A 35 1.83 6.82 20.17
N ASP A 36 2.72 7.62 20.79
CA ASP A 36 4.10 7.19 21.02
C ASP A 36 4.16 5.96 21.93
N ALA A 37 3.38 5.94 23.01
CA ALA A 37 3.27 4.78 23.90
C ALA A 37 2.75 3.53 23.17
N LEU A 38 1.67 3.65 22.40
CA LEU A 38 1.08 2.55 21.62
C LEU A 38 2.07 1.97 20.61
N GLY A 39 2.81 2.85 19.91
CA GLY A 39 3.86 2.44 18.98
C GLY A 39 5.02 1.70 19.65
N LYS A 40 5.38 2.06 20.89
CA LYS A 40 6.41 1.38 21.68
C LYS A 40 5.94 0.05 22.25
N ILE A 41 4.69 -0.04 22.70
CA ILE A 41 4.09 -1.30 23.19
C ILE A 41 3.93 -2.30 22.03
N ALA A 42 3.67 -1.80 20.83
CA ALA A 42 3.58 -2.57 19.59
C ALA A 42 2.51 -3.68 19.62
N ASP A 43 1.39 -3.47 20.31
CA ASP A 43 0.31 -4.45 20.36
C ASP A 43 -0.53 -4.44 19.08
N LYS A 44 -0.32 -5.44 18.22
CA LYS A 44 -0.92 -5.52 16.88
C LYS A 44 -2.44 -5.68 16.89
N SER A 45 -3.06 -6.04 18.02
CA SER A 45 -4.52 -6.19 18.11
C SER A 45 -5.28 -4.88 17.86
N ILE A 46 -4.62 -3.72 18.01
CA ILE A 46 -5.22 -2.39 17.80
C ILE A 46 -5.23 -1.94 16.33
N ALA A 47 -4.63 -2.70 15.42
CA ALA A 47 -4.62 -2.38 13.99
C ALA A 47 -6.00 -2.04 13.40
N PRO A 48 -7.12 -2.71 13.76
CA PRO A 48 -8.45 -2.35 13.23
C PRO A 48 -8.86 -0.93 13.61
N ASP A 49 -8.68 -0.57 14.89
CA ASP A 49 -9.07 0.74 15.41
C ASP A 49 -8.19 1.85 14.83
N LEU A 50 -6.89 1.58 14.65
CA LEU A 50 -5.98 2.54 14.01
C LEU A 50 -6.27 2.72 12.52
N ILE A 51 -6.67 1.66 11.81
CA ILE A 51 -7.11 1.77 10.41
C ILE A 51 -8.36 2.65 10.32
N GLU A 52 -9.30 2.52 11.26
CA GLU A 52 -10.46 3.41 11.34
C GLU A 52 -10.05 4.86 11.66
N ALA A 53 -9.10 5.05 12.58
CA ALA A 53 -8.57 6.35 12.95
C ALA A 53 -7.89 7.10 11.79
N LEU A 54 -7.45 6.41 10.72
CA LEU A 54 -6.96 7.08 9.51
C LEU A 54 -8.02 7.95 8.83
N ARG A 55 -9.31 7.66 9.04
CA ARG A 55 -10.43 8.46 8.50
C ARG A 55 -10.67 9.74 9.29
N GLN A 56 -10.06 9.91 10.46
CA GLN A 56 -10.27 11.06 11.34
C GLN A 56 -9.16 12.12 11.13
N PRO A 57 -9.45 13.29 10.54
CA PRO A 57 -8.41 14.25 10.12
C PRO A 57 -7.48 14.74 11.23
N ASN A 58 -7.98 14.84 12.46
CA ASN A 58 -7.22 15.31 13.63
C ASN A 58 -6.22 14.28 14.16
N ILE A 59 -6.46 12.97 13.98
CA ILE A 59 -5.58 11.91 14.52
C ILE A 59 -4.95 11.02 13.45
N ARG A 60 -5.33 11.16 12.17
CA ARG A 60 -4.85 10.29 11.08
C ARG A 60 -3.33 10.25 10.91
N GLY A 61 -2.63 11.35 11.21
CA GLY A 61 -1.17 11.42 11.14
C GLY A 61 -0.54 10.49 12.17
N TRP A 62 -0.98 10.59 13.43
CA TRP A 62 -0.50 9.72 14.50
C TRP A 62 -0.96 8.27 14.30
N ALA A 63 -2.17 8.04 13.79
CA ALA A 63 -2.65 6.69 13.46
C ALA A 63 -1.73 6.01 12.45
N ARG A 64 -1.34 6.73 11.40
CA ARG A 64 -0.34 6.29 10.42
C ARG A 64 0.99 5.96 11.08
N ASP A 65 1.51 6.85 11.94
CA ASP A 65 2.82 6.65 12.58
C ASP A 65 2.84 5.40 13.47
N VAL A 66 1.73 5.11 14.16
CA VAL A 66 1.60 3.88 14.96
C VAL A 66 1.49 2.67 14.05
N LEU A 67 0.66 2.71 13.00
CA LEU A 67 0.54 1.60 12.03
C LEU A 67 1.88 1.27 11.34
N ASP A 68 2.68 2.28 11.01
CA ASP A 68 4.02 2.12 10.44
C ASP A 68 5.01 1.45 11.42
N LYS A 69 4.80 1.58 12.73
CA LYS A 69 5.55 0.83 13.76
C LYS A 69 5.01 -0.59 13.95
N LEU A 70 3.75 -0.84 13.64
CA LEU A 70 3.06 -2.13 13.82
C LEU A 70 3.15 -3.06 12.60
N VAL A 71 3.85 -2.66 11.53
CA VAL A 71 3.92 -3.35 10.22
C VAL A 71 3.99 -4.87 10.37
N ASP A 72 2.92 -5.53 9.94
CA ASP A 72 2.71 -6.98 10.07
C ASP A 72 1.79 -7.49 8.95
N LYS A 73 2.18 -8.60 8.33
CA LYS A 73 1.47 -9.18 7.17
C LYS A 73 0.01 -9.51 7.45
N SER A 74 -0.37 -9.78 8.71
CA SER A 74 -1.76 -10.00 9.12
C SER A 74 -2.67 -8.78 8.91
N MET A 75 -2.11 -7.59 8.67
CA MET A 75 -2.87 -6.38 8.31
C MET A 75 -3.29 -6.34 6.83
N ALA A 76 -2.65 -7.12 5.95
CA ALA A 76 -2.93 -7.06 4.51
C ALA A 76 -4.41 -7.34 4.17
N PRO A 77 -5.09 -8.34 4.75
CA PRO A 77 -6.52 -8.55 4.51
C PRO A 77 -7.39 -7.35 4.91
N ARG A 78 -6.98 -6.58 5.92
CA ARG A 78 -7.74 -5.42 6.41
C ARG A 78 -7.62 -4.25 5.44
N PHE A 79 -6.41 -3.92 4.99
CA PHE A 79 -6.21 -2.89 3.96
C PHE A 79 -6.84 -3.30 2.62
N ALA A 80 -6.75 -4.57 2.23
CA ALA A 80 -7.41 -5.08 1.04
C ALA A 80 -8.94 -4.95 1.13
N LYS A 81 -9.54 -5.27 2.29
CA LYS A 81 -10.98 -5.08 2.53
C LYS A 81 -11.37 -3.61 2.44
N LEU A 82 -10.61 -2.71 3.07
CA LEU A 82 -10.85 -1.27 3.04
C LEU A 82 -10.84 -0.72 1.60
N LEU A 83 -9.92 -1.18 0.77
CA LEU A 83 -9.82 -0.75 -0.63
C LEU A 83 -10.96 -1.30 -1.52
N LYS A 84 -11.63 -2.37 -1.08
CA LYS A 84 -12.80 -2.97 -1.75
C LYS A 84 -14.13 -2.45 -1.22
N GLU A 85 -14.12 -1.45 -0.33
CA GLU A 85 -15.35 -0.76 0.06
C GLU A 85 -15.91 -0.02 -1.16
N GLU A 86 -16.84 -0.67 -1.87
CA GLU A 86 -17.47 -0.16 -3.08
C GLU A 86 -18.49 0.92 -2.77
N LYS A 87 -18.48 1.96 -3.61
CA LYS A 87 -19.42 3.08 -3.57
C LYS A 87 -20.86 2.56 -3.53
N LYS A 88 -21.64 2.96 -2.53
CA LYS A 88 -23.06 2.60 -2.52
C LYS A 88 -23.79 3.47 -3.53
N GLU A 89 -24.80 2.90 -4.17
CA GLU A 89 -25.67 3.62 -5.08
C GLU A 89 -26.25 4.87 -4.38
N GLY A 90 -26.03 6.04 -4.96
CA GLY A 90 -26.54 7.33 -4.45
C GLY A 90 -25.55 8.19 -3.65
N GLU A 91 -24.33 7.72 -3.38
CA GLU A 91 -23.29 8.59 -2.81
C GLU A 91 -22.66 9.44 -3.94
N GLU A 92 -22.38 10.73 -3.74
CA GLU A 92 -21.74 11.56 -4.77
C GLU A 92 -20.21 11.53 -4.65
N GLU A 93 -19.67 11.47 -3.44
CA GLU A 93 -18.24 11.47 -3.15
C GLU A 93 -17.60 10.07 -3.17
N ALA A 94 -16.27 10.03 -3.26
CA ALA A 94 -15.52 8.78 -3.18
C ALA A 94 -15.58 8.21 -1.75
N LEU A 95 -16.04 6.97 -1.58
CA LEU A 95 -16.25 6.35 -0.27
C LEU A 95 -15.03 6.32 0.65
N VAL A 96 -13.86 6.08 0.06
CA VAL A 96 -12.60 6.04 0.80
C VAL A 96 -11.86 7.33 0.53
N ASP A 97 -11.66 8.11 1.59
CA ASP A 97 -10.83 9.31 1.60
C ASP A 97 -9.48 9.05 0.87
N PRO A 98 -9.04 9.94 -0.03
CA PRO A 98 -7.83 9.72 -0.83
C PRO A 98 -6.57 9.49 0.00
N PHE A 99 -6.45 10.09 1.19
CA PHE A 99 -5.33 9.84 2.10
C PHE A 99 -5.35 8.39 2.60
N VAL A 100 -6.51 7.91 3.06
CA VAL A 100 -6.66 6.53 3.56
C VAL A 100 -6.42 5.51 2.45
N ARG A 101 -6.96 5.75 1.25
CA ARG A 101 -6.72 4.88 0.08
C ARG A 101 -5.25 4.79 -0.27
N ASN A 102 -4.57 5.94 -0.37
CA ASN A 102 -3.15 5.98 -0.73
C ASN A 102 -2.29 5.26 0.31
N TYR A 103 -2.58 5.49 1.60
CA TYR A 103 -1.88 4.79 2.67
C TYR A 103 -2.09 3.27 2.59
N ALA A 104 -3.32 2.81 2.37
CA ALA A 104 -3.60 1.38 2.25
C ALA A 104 -2.84 0.72 1.08
N ILE A 105 -2.75 1.39 -0.08
CA ILE A 105 -1.98 0.90 -1.23
C ILE A 105 -0.48 0.79 -0.89
N GLU A 106 0.09 1.82 -0.26
CA GLU A 106 1.49 1.82 0.16
C GLU A 106 1.77 0.75 1.22
N ALA A 107 0.89 0.62 2.21
CA ALA A 107 0.98 -0.39 3.25
C ALA A 107 0.96 -1.80 2.65
N LEU A 108 0.03 -2.11 1.75
CA LEU A 108 0.00 -3.40 1.04
C LEU A 108 1.31 -3.69 0.30
N GLY A 109 1.91 -2.68 -0.34
CA GLY A 109 3.21 -2.82 -1.01
C GLY A 109 4.34 -3.20 -0.06
N LYS A 110 4.35 -2.64 1.16
CA LYS A 110 5.34 -2.96 2.21
C LYS A 110 5.09 -4.33 2.85
N LEU A 111 3.83 -4.67 3.10
CA LEU A 111 3.41 -5.91 3.75
C LEU A 111 3.68 -7.14 2.86
N GLY A 112 3.31 -7.01 1.58
CA GLY A 112 3.38 -8.09 0.61
C GLY A 112 2.52 -9.30 0.98
N GLY A 113 2.75 -10.41 0.27
CA GLY A 113 1.98 -11.64 0.41
C GLY A 113 0.81 -11.75 -0.59
N PRO A 114 0.14 -12.92 -0.64
CA PRO A 114 -0.86 -13.22 -1.66
C PRO A 114 -2.03 -12.23 -1.68
N GLU A 115 -2.55 -11.86 -0.51
CA GLU A 115 -3.69 -10.95 -0.37
C GLU A 115 -3.34 -9.54 -0.83
N ALA A 116 -2.16 -9.04 -0.46
CA ALA A 116 -1.66 -7.75 -0.92
C ALA A 116 -1.44 -7.76 -2.43
N ARG A 117 -0.85 -8.83 -2.98
CA ARG A 117 -0.68 -9.00 -4.42
C ARG A 117 -2.00 -8.95 -5.16
N THR A 118 -3.01 -9.72 -4.72
CA THR A 118 -4.32 -9.72 -5.37
C THR A 118 -4.95 -8.33 -5.34
N ALA A 119 -5.02 -7.69 -4.17
CA ALA A 119 -5.62 -6.36 -4.05
C ALA A 119 -4.89 -5.29 -4.90
N LEU A 120 -3.56 -5.31 -4.93
CA LEU A 120 -2.79 -4.36 -5.73
C LEU A 120 -2.88 -4.63 -7.23
N VAL A 121 -2.99 -5.89 -7.66
CA VAL A 121 -3.23 -6.25 -9.07
C VAL A 121 -4.62 -5.79 -9.51
N ASP A 122 -5.65 -5.96 -8.68
CA ASP A 122 -7.01 -5.47 -8.95
C ASP A 122 -7.00 -3.94 -9.18
N LEU A 123 -6.22 -3.19 -8.40
CA LEU A 123 -6.13 -1.73 -8.53
C LEU A 123 -5.37 -1.23 -9.78
N LEU A 124 -4.70 -2.11 -10.53
CA LEU A 124 -4.12 -1.76 -11.83
C LEU A 124 -5.18 -1.48 -12.90
N THR A 125 -6.45 -1.78 -12.64
CA THR A 125 -7.58 -1.47 -13.54
C THR A 125 -8.50 -0.40 -12.97
N ALA A 126 -8.09 0.32 -11.92
CA ALA A 126 -8.85 1.45 -11.39
C ALA A 126 -9.09 2.53 -12.47
N GLU A 127 -10.24 3.20 -12.38
CA GLU A 127 -10.64 4.25 -13.32
C GLU A 127 -9.65 5.43 -13.29
N ASP A 128 -9.26 5.87 -12.09
CA ASP A 128 -8.33 6.96 -11.92
C ASP A 128 -6.87 6.49 -12.10
N TYR A 129 -6.12 7.19 -12.96
CA TYR A 129 -4.73 6.86 -13.24
C TYR A 129 -3.81 6.99 -12.00
N GLY A 130 -4.20 7.81 -11.03
CA GLY A 130 -3.47 8.03 -9.79
C GLY A 130 -3.40 6.77 -8.92
N THR A 131 -4.52 6.05 -8.81
CA THR A 131 -4.62 4.76 -8.15
C THR A 131 -3.86 3.70 -8.93
N ARG A 132 -4.04 3.61 -10.27
CA ARG A 132 -3.29 2.65 -11.10
C ARG A 132 -1.78 2.82 -10.94
N ARG A 133 -1.28 4.06 -10.98
CA ARG A 133 0.15 4.36 -10.83
C ARG A 133 0.67 3.95 -9.46
N ARG A 134 -0.06 4.26 -8.38
CA ARG A 134 0.32 3.88 -7.02
C ARG A 134 0.32 2.37 -6.82
N ALA A 135 -0.68 1.68 -7.39
CA ALA A 135 -0.72 0.23 -7.39
C ALA A 135 0.51 -0.36 -8.10
N ALA A 136 0.88 0.14 -9.27
CA ALA A 136 2.11 -0.27 -9.96
C ALA A 136 3.37 -0.06 -9.10
N ALA A 137 3.52 1.12 -8.48
CA ALA A 137 4.64 1.44 -7.58
C ALA A 137 4.69 0.51 -6.35
N ALA A 138 3.53 0.21 -5.75
CA ALA A 138 3.41 -0.68 -4.60
C ALA A 138 3.76 -2.12 -4.96
N LEU A 139 3.36 -2.61 -6.14
CA LEU A 139 3.80 -3.92 -6.67
C LEU A 139 5.32 -3.95 -6.86
N GLY A 140 5.93 -2.87 -7.36
CA GLY A 140 7.38 -2.72 -7.45
C GLY A 140 8.10 -2.73 -6.10
N THR A 141 7.49 -2.15 -5.07
CA THR A 141 7.98 -2.18 -3.68
C THR A 141 7.89 -3.58 -3.08
N MET A 142 6.78 -4.27 -3.32
CA MET A 142 6.54 -5.64 -2.84
C MET A 142 7.53 -6.64 -3.43
N ARG A 143 8.10 -6.36 -4.61
CA ARG A 143 9.10 -7.19 -5.31
C ARG A 143 8.64 -8.63 -5.60
N ASP A 144 7.34 -8.83 -5.72
CA ASP A 144 6.76 -10.14 -5.99
C ASP A 144 6.83 -10.47 -7.48
N VAL A 145 7.62 -11.49 -7.80
CA VAL A 145 7.85 -11.98 -9.17
C VAL A 145 6.56 -12.44 -9.87
N GLN A 146 5.51 -12.81 -9.13
CA GLN A 146 4.22 -13.22 -9.69
C GLN A 146 3.43 -12.04 -10.28
N THR A 147 3.82 -10.79 -9.99
CA THR A 147 3.14 -9.58 -10.47
C THR A 147 3.67 -9.10 -11.82
N VAL A 148 4.78 -9.67 -12.30
CA VAL A 148 5.43 -9.30 -13.56
C VAL A 148 4.46 -9.33 -14.76
N PRO A 149 3.62 -10.36 -14.96
CA PRO A 149 2.63 -10.34 -16.05
C PRO A 149 1.70 -9.13 -15.99
N ALA A 150 1.12 -8.85 -14.82
CA ALA A 150 0.20 -7.73 -14.64
C ALA A 150 0.87 -6.36 -14.89
N LEU A 151 2.12 -6.19 -14.45
CA LEU A 151 2.90 -4.98 -14.71
C LEU A 151 3.30 -4.85 -16.19
N MET A 152 3.60 -5.96 -16.89
CA MET A 152 3.85 -5.91 -18.33
C MET A 152 2.62 -5.44 -19.11
N ASP A 153 1.41 -5.85 -18.71
CA ASP A 153 0.17 -5.36 -19.32
C ASP A 153 -0.09 -3.87 -19.04
N LYS A 154 0.50 -3.32 -17.97
CA LYS A 154 0.45 -1.87 -17.70
C LYS A 154 1.43 -1.05 -18.53
N LEU A 155 2.34 -1.65 -19.30
CA LEU A 155 3.13 -0.91 -20.29
C LEU A 155 2.26 -0.35 -21.43
N THR A 156 1.09 -0.94 -21.68
CA THR A 156 0.09 -0.44 -22.64
C THR A 156 -0.91 0.52 -22.03
N ASP A 157 -0.74 0.96 -20.78
CA ASP A 157 -1.65 1.94 -20.17
C ASP A 157 -1.69 3.23 -21.02
N ASP A 158 -2.88 3.82 -21.09
CA ASP A 158 -3.15 5.06 -21.82
C ASP A 158 -2.45 6.26 -21.17
N CYS A 159 -2.28 6.20 -19.84
CA CYS A 159 -1.56 7.19 -19.07
C CYS A 159 -0.04 6.91 -19.10
N PRO A 160 0.79 7.82 -19.63
CA PRO A 160 2.25 7.62 -19.67
C PRO A 160 2.89 7.46 -18.28
N TRP A 161 2.34 8.13 -17.26
CA TRP A 161 2.81 8.03 -15.87
C TRP A 161 2.62 6.61 -15.30
N VAL A 162 1.53 5.93 -15.66
CA VAL A 162 1.27 4.55 -15.23
C VAL A 162 2.21 3.58 -15.94
N SER A 163 2.33 3.70 -17.26
CA SER A 163 3.22 2.82 -18.03
C SER A 163 4.71 3.01 -17.69
N HIS A 164 5.14 4.23 -17.40
CA HIS A 164 6.48 4.50 -16.89
C HIS A 164 6.73 3.85 -15.51
N GLU A 165 5.78 3.98 -14.57
CA GLU A 165 5.90 3.35 -13.25
C GLU A 165 5.87 1.82 -13.35
N ALA A 166 5.08 1.26 -14.26
CA ALA A 166 5.06 -0.16 -14.53
C ALA A 166 6.44 -0.65 -15.01
N TRP A 167 7.07 0.08 -15.94
CA TRP A 167 8.45 -0.21 -16.36
C TRP A 167 9.46 -0.13 -15.21
N LEU A 168 9.42 0.93 -14.39
CA LEU A 168 10.29 1.05 -13.21
C LEU A 168 10.10 -0.13 -12.25
N SER A 169 8.86 -0.54 -12.04
CA SER A 169 8.52 -1.65 -11.15
C SER A 169 8.98 -3.00 -11.71
N LEU A 170 8.83 -3.23 -13.02
CA LEU A 170 9.40 -4.39 -13.71
C LEU A 170 10.92 -4.43 -13.53
N LYS A 171 11.62 -3.31 -13.71
CA LYS A 171 13.07 -3.23 -13.46
C LYS A 171 13.42 -3.57 -12.02
N ARG A 172 12.70 -3.03 -11.03
CA ARG A 172 12.91 -3.31 -9.59
C ARG A 172 12.71 -4.78 -9.24
N ILE A 173 11.68 -5.42 -9.80
CA ILE A 173 11.33 -6.83 -9.51
C ILE A 173 12.29 -7.79 -10.21
N THR A 174 12.60 -7.52 -11.48
CA THR A 174 13.26 -8.49 -12.35
C THR A 174 14.77 -8.33 -12.45
N GLY A 175 15.27 -7.13 -12.16
CA GLY A 175 16.64 -6.69 -12.47
C GLY A 175 16.85 -6.34 -13.95
N GLN A 176 15.86 -6.56 -14.82
CA GLN A 176 15.99 -6.36 -16.26
C GLN A 176 15.71 -4.91 -16.65
N ALA A 177 16.48 -4.38 -17.59
CA ALA A 177 16.43 -2.99 -18.02
C ALA A 177 16.19 -2.84 -19.53
N ILE A 178 15.24 -3.60 -20.09
CA ILE A 178 14.79 -3.40 -21.47
C ILE A 178 14.23 -1.97 -21.55
N PRO A 179 14.76 -1.11 -22.45
CA PRO A 179 14.32 0.28 -22.56
C PRO A 179 12.82 0.39 -22.81
N PHE A 180 12.19 1.42 -22.24
CA PHE A 180 10.80 1.75 -22.50
C PHE A 180 10.59 3.26 -22.33
N HIS A 181 10.12 3.90 -23.39
CA HIS A 181 9.77 5.32 -23.39
C HIS A 181 8.24 5.44 -23.39
N ALA A 182 7.66 5.83 -22.25
CA ALA A 182 6.21 5.87 -22.07
C ALA A 182 5.49 6.83 -23.04
N GLU A 183 6.16 7.94 -23.37
CA GLU A 183 5.69 8.96 -24.33
C GLU A 183 6.35 8.80 -25.71
N GLY A 184 7.09 7.71 -25.93
CA GLY A 184 7.72 7.42 -27.21
C GLY A 184 6.73 7.01 -28.30
N PRO A 185 7.18 6.93 -29.56
CA PRO A 185 6.35 6.49 -30.67
C PRO A 185 5.67 5.13 -30.41
N PRO A 186 4.42 4.92 -30.83
CA PRO A 186 3.68 3.68 -30.58
C PRO A 186 4.40 2.40 -31.07
N GLU A 187 5.15 2.49 -32.16
CA GLU A 187 6.00 1.42 -32.70
C GLU A 187 7.14 1.04 -31.73
N ASP A 188 7.83 2.01 -31.15
CA ASP A 188 8.92 1.77 -30.21
C ASP A 188 8.39 1.19 -28.90
N ARG A 189 7.24 1.68 -28.43
CA ARG A 189 6.53 1.12 -27.29
C ARG A 189 6.16 -0.35 -27.55
N ARG A 190 5.55 -0.64 -28.70
CA ARG A 190 5.17 -2.02 -29.08
C ARG A 190 6.36 -2.96 -29.17
N LYS A 191 7.47 -2.50 -29.75
CA LYS A 191 8.72 -3.27 -29.83
C LYS A 191 9.24 -3.61 -28.42
N SER A 192 9.36 -2.60 -27.56
CA SER A 192 9.81 -2.76 -26.18
C SER A 192 8.94 -3.74 -25.39
N ILE A 193 7.61 -3.67 -25.56
CA ILE A 193 6.65 -4.58 -24.92
C ILE A 193 6.82 -6.01 -25.43
N SER A 194 7.02 -6.19 -26.74
CA SER A 194 7.29 -7.50 -27.34
C SER A 194 8.57 -8.12 -26.78
N GLU A 195 9.63 -7.34 -26.65
CA GLU A 195 10.91 -7.78 -26.05
C GLU A 195 10.73 -8.20 -24.58
N TRP A 196 10.00 -7.41 -23.78
CA TRP A 196 9.66 -7.77 -22.40
C TRP A 196 8.91 -9.11 -22.31
N ARG A 197 7.89 -9.30 -23.16
CA ARG A 197 7.07 -10.52 -23.19
C ARG A 197 7.88 -11.74 -23.62
N GLN A 198 8.73 -11.60 -24.64
CA GLN A 198 9.61 -12.68 -25.09
C GLN A 198 10.59 -13.09 -23.99
N TRP A 199 11.30 -12.12 -23.41
CA TRP A 199 12.26 -12.36 -22.34
C TRP A 199 11.62 -13.07 -21.13
N TRP A 200 10.40 -12.66 -20.75
CA TRP A 200 9.68 -13.30 -19.65
C TRP A 200 9.26 -14.74 -19.97
N ALA A 201 8.80 -14.99 -21.21
CA ALA A 201 8.44 -16.33 -21.68
C ALA A 201 9.65 -17.28 -21.67
N GLU A 202 10.82 -16.81 -22.08
CA GLU A 202 12.06 -17.59 -22.04
C GLU A 202 12.48 -17.91 -20.60
N ARG A 203 12.46 -16.91 -19.71
CA ARG A 203 12.82 -17.08 -18.29
C ARG A 203 11.92 -18.09 -17.57
N THR A 204 10.62 -18.07 -17.84
CA THR A 204 9.65 -18.96 -17.21
C THR A 204 9.74 -20.40 -17.74
N LYS A 205 10.12 -20.60 -19.00
CA LYS A 205 10.42 -21.93 -19.56
C LYS A 205 11.66 -22.55 -18.90
N THR A 206 12.72 -21.78 -18.70
CA THR A 206 13.98 -22.27 -18.10
C THR A 206 13.80 -22.68 -16.63
N LYS A 207 12.90 -22.05 -15.88
CA LYS A 207 12.60 -22.43 -14.49
C LYS A 207 11.73 -23.68 -14.32
N ARG A 208 11.10 -24.17 -15.40
CA ARG A 208 10.21 -25.35 -15.38
C ARG A 208 10.92 -26.64 -15.81
N LYS A 209 12.18 -26.55 -16.24
CA LYS A 209 13.07 -27.68 -16.49
C LYS A 209 13.96 -27.90 -15.28
#